data_AF-A0A382KJ68-F1
#
_entry.id   AF-A0A382KJ68-F1
#
_cell.length_a   1.000
_cell.length_b   1.000
_cell.length_c   1.000
_cell.angle_alpha   90.00
_cell.angle_beta   90.00
_cell.angle_gamma   90.00
#
_symmetry.space_group_name_H-M   'P 1'
#
loop_
_entity.id
_entity.type
_entity.pdbx_description
1 polymer ?
#
loop_
_entity_poly.entity_id
_entity_poly.type
_entity_poly.pdbx_seq_one_letter_code
_entity_poly.pdbx_strand_id
1 'polypeptide(L)'
;MPIGPMGISFLSLLTAIGAGYSFYMADLENTNWLLIGALMVFLTAVLDALDGMVARIRAISSRRGDLLDHTLDRVADIIIVGGIALGPLV
;
A
#
# COMPACT_ATOMS: atom_id res chain seq x y z
N MET A 1 16.17 11.77 11.80
CA MET A 1 16.30 11.97 10.34
C MET A 1 14.90 12.12 9.78
N PRO A 2 14.56 13.20 9.06
CA PRO A 2 13.22 13.29 8.47
C PRO A 2 13.05 12.12 7.50
N ILE A 3 11.96 11.37 7.62
CA ILE A 3 11.65 10.23 6.75
C ILE A 3 11.66 10.75 5.31
N GLY A 4 12.51 10.16 4.46
CA GLY A 4 12.57 10.50 3.03
C GLY A 4 11.36 9.95 2.27
N PRO A 5 11.11 10.39 1.03
CA PRO A 5 10.01 9.88 0.20
C PRO A 5 9.99 8.35 0.14
N MET A 6 11.16 7.73 -0.09
CA MET A 6 11.28 6.26 -0.08
C MET A 6 10.82 5.62 1.24
N GLY A 7 11.02 6.26 2.39
CA GLY A 7 10.56 5.71 3.67
C GLY A 7 9.05 5.72 3.80
N ILE A 8 8.37 6.65 3.13
CA ILE A 8 6.91 6.71 3.05
C ILE A 8 6.40 5.66 2.04
N SER A 9 7.05 5.49 0.88
CA SER A 9 6.72 4.41 -0.07
C SER A 9 6.92 3.01 0.53
N PHE A 10 7.92 2.81 1.39
CA PHE A 10 8.07 1.55 2.13
C PHE A 10 6.95 1.34 3.14
N LEU A 11 6.44 2.41 3.75
CA LEU A 11 5.33 2.33 4.70
C LEU A 11 4.01 2.03 3.97
N SER A 12 3.79 2.61 2.79
CA SER A 12 2.62 2.30 1.95
C SER A 12 2.62 0.84 1.49
N LEU A 13 3.80 0.30 1.16
CA LEU A 13 3.95 -1.13 0.86
C LEU A 13 3.62 -2.01 2.08
N LEU A 14 4.05 -1.61 3.28
CA LEU A 14 3.75 -2.37 4.50
C LEU A 14 2.25 -2.40 4.79
N THR A 15 1.54 -1.29 4.59
CA THR A 15 0.08 -1.26 4.72
C THR A 15 -0.61 -2.08 3.64
N ALA A 16 -0.05 -2.15 2.42
CA ALA A 16 -0.57 -3.00 1.35
C ALA A 16 -0.44 -4.49 1.68
N ILE A 17 0.66 -4.91 2.29
CA ILE A 17 0.84 -6.28 2.82
C ILE A 17 -0.19 -6.57 3.91
N GLY A 18 -0.41 -5.63 4.83
CA GLY A 18 -1.45 -5.74 5.85
C GLY A 18 -2.85 -5.87 5.26
N ALA A 19 -3.17 -5.12 4.20
CA ALA A 19 -4.42 -5.21 3.47
C ALA A 19 -4.59 -6.58 2.80
N GLY A 20 -3.59 -7.04 2.03
CA GLY A 20 -3.62 -8.34 1.38
C GLY A 20 -3.79 -9.49 2.38
N TYR A 21 -3.08 -9.46 3.50
CA TYR A 21 -3.25 -10.45 4.57
C TYR A 21 -4.64 -10.40 5.21
N SER A 22 -5.17 -9.20 5.44
CA SER A 22 -6.52 -9.04 6.00
C SER A 22 -7.57 -9.59 5.05
N PHE A 23 -7.45 -9.37 3.74
CA PHE A 23 -8.37 -9.94 2.75
C PHE A 23 -8.22 -11.46 2.61
N TYR A 24 -7.00 -11.99 2.75
CA TYR A 24 -6.78 -13.44 2.76
C TYR A 24 -7.43 -14.13 3.98
N MET A 25 -7.43 -13.48 5.14
CA MET A 25 -8.06 -13.98 6.37
C MET A 25 -9.56 -13.67 6.47
N ALA A 26 -10.09 -12.82 5.59
CA ALA A 26 -11.48 -12.40 5.65
C ALA A 26 -12.39 -13.54 5.21
N ASP A 27 -13.40 -13.83 6.02
CA ASP A 27 -14.38 -14.89 5.78
C ASP A 27 -15.80 -14.32 5.92
N LEU A 28 -16.80 -15.01 5.36
CA LEU A 28 -18.20 -14.59 5.36
C LEU A 28 -18.79 -14.45 6.77
N GLU A 29 -18.27 -15.20 7.74
CA GLU A 29 -18.67 -15.09 9.15
C GLU A 29 -17.97 -13.95 9.90
N ASN A 30 -16.83 -13.45 9.40
CA ASN A 30 -16.00 -12.48 10.11
C ASN A 30 -15.60 -11.29 9.23
N THR A 31 -16.58 -10.43 8.99
CA THR A 31 -16.49 -9.19 8.21
C THR A 31 -15.51 -8.16 8.80
N ASN A 32 -15.05 -8.32 10.04
CA ASN A 32 -14.10 -7.38 10.66
C ASN A 32 -12.80 -7.28 9.87
N TRP A 33 -12.33 -8.39 9.29
CA TRP A 33 -11.14 -8.42 8.45
C TRP A 33 -11.31 -7.66 7.14
N LEU A 34 -12.52 -7.61 6.58
CA LEU A 34 -12.83 -6.78 5.42
C LEU A 34 -12.70 -5.29 5.75
N LEU A 35 -13.18 -4.86 6.92
CA LEU A 35 -13.07 -3.46 7.37
C LEU A 35 -11.61 -3.08 7.62
N ILE A 36 -10.83 -3.96 8.26
CA ILE A 36 -9.39 -3.74 8.48
C ILE A 36 -8.66 -3.68 7.13
N GLY A 37 -8.95 -4.60 6.21
CA GLY A 37 -8.38 -4.61 4.87
C GLY A 37 -8.69 -3.32 4.10
N ALA A 38 -9.95 -2.88 4.10
CA ALA A 38 -10.37 -1.64 3.45
C ALA A 38 -9.68 -0.40 4.07
N LEU A 39 -9.55 -0.35 5.40
CA LEU A 39 -8.83 0.72 6.08
C LEU A 39 -7.34 0.73 5.69
N MET A 40 -6.72 -0.45 5.59
CA MET A 40 -5.31 -0.58 5.19
C MET A 40 -5.09 -0.16 3.73
N VAL A 41 -6.00 -0.50 2.80
CA VAL A 41 -5.96 -0.01 1.41
C VAL A 41 -6.07 1.51 1.38
N PHE A 42 -6.99 2.09 2.15
CA PHE A 42 -7.11 3.54 2.25
C PHE A 42 -5.82 4.19 2.77
N LEU A 43 -5.20 3.60 3.80
CA LEU A 43 -3.91 4.08 4.31
C LEU A 43 -2.79 3.98 3.27
N THR A 44 -2.71 2.88 2.51
CA THR A 44 -1.75 2.73 1.41
C THR A 44 -1.89 3.88 0.42
N ALA A 45 -3.12 4.17 -0.04
CA ALA A 45 -3.37 5.26 -1.00
C ALA A 45 -3.02 6.65 -0.46
N VAL A 46 -3.26 6.89 0.84
CA VAL A 46 -2.89 8.16 1.48
C VAL A 46 -1.38 8.31 1.59
N LEU A 47 -0.66 7.25 1.96
CA LEU A 47 0.80 7.27 2.10
C LEU A 47 1.49 7.47 0.75
N ASP A 48 1.02 6.79 -0.30
CA ASP A 48 1.48 6.97 -1.68
C ASP A 48 1.24 8.42 -2.18
N ALA A 49 0.07 9.01 -1.91
CA ALA A 49 -0.13 10.42 -2.24
C ALA A 49 0.83 11.35 -1.48
N LEU A 50 1.20 10.98 -0.24
CA LEU A 50 2.09 11.78 0.62
C LEU A 50 3.55 11.74 0.15
N ASP A 51 4.09 10.59 -0.27
CA ASP A 51 5.49 10.51 -0.72
C ASP A 51 5.74 11.35 -1.98
N GLY A 52 4.84 11.32 -2.95
CA GLY A 52 4.91 12.10 -4.17
C GLY A 52 4.81 13.60 -3.89
N MET A 53 3.97 14.01 -2.94
CA MET A 53 3.91 15.40 -2.49
C MET A 53 5.21 15.82 -1.80
N VAL A 54 5.77 15.00 -0.90
CA VAL A 54 7.01 15.28 -0.19
C VAL A 54 8.20 15.36 -1.16
N ALA A 55 8.25 14.48 -2.17
CA ALA A 55 9.28 14.49 -3.20
C ALA A 55 9.25 15.78 -4.04
N ARG A 56 8.05 16.25 -4.43
CA ARG A 56 7.85 17.51 -5.18
C ARG A 56 8.24 18.73 -4.35
N ILE A 57 7.77 18.82 -3.10
CA ILE A 57 8.04 19.97 -2.22
C ILE A 57 9.55 20.10 -1.93
N ARG A 58 10.24 18.97 -1.75
CA ARG A 58 11.68 18.96 -1.44
C ARG A 58 12.58 19.07 -2.67
N ALA A 59 12.01 19.10 -3.88
CA ALA A 59 12.76 19.10 -5.15
C ALA A 59 13.81 17.96 -5.25
N ILE A 60 13.54 16.83 -4.59
CA ILE A 60 14.40 15.63 -4.59
C ILE A 60 13.86 14.54 -5.53
N SER A 61 12.84 14.86 -6.32
CA SER A 61 12.31 13.97 -7.36
C SER A 61 13.41 13.60 -8.35
N SER A 62 13.61 12.31 -8.59
CA SER A 62 14.56 11.80 -9.58
C SER A 62 13.91 10.72 -10.43
N ARG A 63 14.34 10.56 -11.69
CA ARG A 63 13.80 9.51 -12.58
C ARG A 63 13.94 8.09 -12.01
N ARG A 64 14.99 7.85 -11.21
CA ARG A 64 15.20 6.55 -10.55
C ARG A 64 14.22 6.33 -9.40
N GLY A 65 13.96 7.38 -8.60
CA GLY A 65 12.98 7.32 -7.52
C GLY A 65 11.58 7.14 -8.05
N ASP A 66 11.22 7.89 -9.10
CA ASP A 66 9.92 7.83 -9.79
C ASP A 66 9.64 6.43 -10.37
N LEU A 67 10.64 5.79 -10.98
CA LEU A 67 10.51 4.40 -11.45
C LEU A 67 10.32 3.42 -10.29
N LEU A 68 11.07 3.59 -9.20
CA LEU A 68 10.97 2.70 -8.04
C LEU A 68 9.59 2.81 -7.38
N ASP A 69 9.12 4.03 -7.14
CA ASP A 69 7.81 4.36 -6.57
C ASP A 69 6.69 3.70 -7.38
N HIS A 70 6.65 3.97 -8.68
CA HIS A 70 5.66 3.38 -9.59
C HIS A 70 5.74 1.84 -9.65
N THR A 71 6.92 1.26 -9.44
CA THR A 71 7.07 -0.20 -9.37
C THR A 71 6.51 -0.74 -8.06
N LEU A 72 6.76 -0.06 -6.94
CA LEU A 72 6.22 -0.43 -5.63
C LEU A 72 4.70 -0.38 -5.62
N ASP A 73 4.08 0.58 -6.32
CA ASP A 73 2.61 0.64 -6.48
C ASP A 73 2.06 -0.61 -7.14
N ARG A 74 2.71 -1.09 -8.21
CA ARG A 74 2.28 -2.31 -8.88
C ARG A 74 2.43 -3.53 -7.96
N VAL A 75 3.48 -3.56 -7.14
CA VAL A 75 3.66 -4.63 -6.16
C VAL A 75 2.57 -4.59 -5.09
N ALA A 76 2.24 -3.39 -4.58
CA ALA A 76 1.13 -3.19 -3.64
C ALA A 76 -0.21 -3.66 -4.21
N ASP A 77 -0.53 -3.29 -5.46
CA ASP A 77 -1.74 -3.73 -6.16
C ASP A 77 -1.82 -5.26 -6.25
N ILE A 78 -0.72 -5.91 -6.67
CA ILE A 78 -0.66 -7.38 -6.79
C ILE A 78 -0.84 -8.05 -5.43
N ILE A 79 -0.29 -7.50 -4.36
CA ILE A 79 -0.44 -8.04 -3.01
C ILE A 79 -1.90 -7.94 -2.53
N ILE A 80 -2.53 -6.79 -2.73
CA ILE A 80 -3.93 -6.56 -2.33
C ILE A 80 -4.87 -7.47 -3.12
N VAL A 81 -4.77 -7.44 -4.46
CA VAL A 81 -5.60 -8.26 -5.34
C VAL A 81 -5.32 -9.75 -5.13
N GLY A 82 -4.05 -10.13 -4.92
CA GLY A 82 -3.67 -11.51 -4.61
C GLY A 82 -4.26 -11.98 -3.29
N GLY A 83 -4.28 -11.13 -2.26
CA GLY A 83 -4.93 -11.42 -0.98
C GLY A 83 -6.44 -11.65 -1.11
N ILE A 84 -7.10 -10.85 -1.94
CA ILE A 84 -8.53 -11.04 -2.26
C ILE A 84 -8.74 -12.36 -3.02
N ALA A 85 -7.94 -12.60 -4.07
CA ALA A 85 -8.09 -13.76 -4.95
C ALA A 85 -7.77 -15.11 -4.27
N LEU A 86 -6.87 -15.11 -3.29
CA LEU A 86 -6.52 -16.29 -2.51
C LEU A 86 -7.36 -16.43 -1.23
N GLY A 87 -8.11 -15.40 -0.85
CA GLY A 87 -8.98 -15.40 0.31
C GLY A 87 -10.25 -16.22 0.06
N PRO A 88 -10.94 -16.66 1.12
CA PRO A 88 -12.11 -17.54 1.02
C PRO A 88 -13.39 -16.83 0.54
N LEU A 89 -13.29 -15.55 0.16
CA LEU A 89 -14.41 -14.72 -0.29
C LEU A 89 -14.67 -14.77 -1.81
N VAL A 90 -13.79 -15.42 -2.58
CA VAL A 90 -13.88 -15.61 -4.04
C VAL A 90 -14.24 -17.05 -4.36
#